data_AF-A0A956TMD1-F1
#
_entry.id   AF-A0A956TMD1-F1
#
_cell.length_a   1.000
_cell.length_b   1.000
_cell.length_c   1.000
_cell.angle_alpha   90.00
_cell.angle_beta   90.00
_cell.angle_gamma   90.00
#
_symmetry.space_group_name_H-M   'P 1'
#
loop_
_entity.id
_entity.type
_entity.pdbx_description
1 polymer ?
#
loop_
_entity_poly.entity_id
_entity_poly.type
_entity_poly.pdbx_seq_one_letter_code
_entity_poly.pdbx_strand_id
1 'polypeptide(L)'
;NSNIWVSSDGARVSDLTLKADGRLEYTNAGGNRVIEDLDRTTTEYDAQDRPLNKQFASGARRDFTYDATGLESFRDYAPRDDAAGDYKTEWVRDGNGRDFVSARDNGKQYKRRDVTVDARGDIDYLGSDNKRHLSKADDLDRIASGEFIMTAESITEARDRLTTTATQAGIDMKRFGGWMKEFEERSVKEKLDPEQVVKTMDNLSDILQTNKSPHFDEQQRKTIVETAMHNIARPLEIDQGSHPTCNVTSTEVYAAVKHPDQYARLLKEVTATGSWTGTDGKTATPPAAALKPGKDESSYDLDTPDSGKRNLASQVVQMTLINAMYETGKMNDTDAQGNIKVDRSDIRYILGPNRTQTMVQNGQRITIDQGEDQLVENGAQVKGKNGQPVDGPEMIQDKVIESCKMFFGEVPPHIENSGYSDHTGRREYFNDLPDKQRLLDMKAKGELPILTPTMGGMHAQTIHDVWEDPKTGQLWVLLDNQHGEPEVKGSERRSGEGDGDGWITLETLHKTLKMPGQGSGYGQPVMPQIKKYDHPSKH
;
A
#
# COMPACT_ATOMS: atom_id res chain seq x y z
N ASN A 1 47.21 33.27 14.82
CA ASN A 1 47.09 31.82 15.08
C ASN A 1 45.73 31.35 14.59
N SER A 2 45.59 31.03 13.31
CA SER A 2 44.40 30.33 12.82
C SER A 2 44.51 28.86 13.24
N ASN A 3 43.50 28.34 13.95
CA ASN A 3 43.40 26.93 14.30
C ASN A 3 43.03 26.15 13.03
N ILE A 4 44.05 25.81 12.24
CA ILE A 4 43.90 24.99 11.04
C ILE A 4 43.92 23.52 11.46
N TRP A 5 42.87 22.81 11.11
CA TRP A 5 42.75 21.36 11.26
C TRP A 5 42.93 20.70 9.90
N VAL A 6 43.58 19.54 9.89
CA VAL A 6 43.81 18.75 8.69
C VAL A 6 43.26 17.36 8.92
N SER A 7 42.28 16.94 8.13
CA SER A 7 41.73 15.59 8.15
C SER A 7 42.72 14.58 7.55
N SER A 8 42.47 13.29 7.75
CA SER A 8 43.35 12.21 7.29
C SER A 8 43.46 12.11 5.77
N ASP A 9 42.47 12.61 5.04
CA ASP A 9 42.46 12.73 3.57
C ASP A 9 43.13 14.03 3.06
N GLY A 10 43.63 14.87 3.98
CA GLY A 10 44.35 16.11 3.67
C GLY A 10 43.47 17.34 3.52
N ALA A 11 42.15 17.24 3.71
CA ALA A 11 41.29 18.43 3.74
C ALA A 11 41.66 19.36 4.89
N ARG A 12 41.72 20.66 4.59
CA ARG A 12 42.09 21.71 5.54
C ARG A 12 40.86 22.53 5.90
N VAL A 13 40.60 22.67 7.19
CA VAL A 13 39.52 23.51 7.72
C VAL A 13 40.05 24.47 8.78
N SER A 14 39.43 25.64 8.93
CA SER A 14 39.74 26.58 10.01
C SER A 14 38.52 26.84 10.87
N ASP A 15 38.73 27.47 12.03
CA ASP A 15 37.66 27.96 12.91
C ASP A 15 36.69 26.87 13.42
N LEU A 16 37.16 25.61 13.42
CA LEU A 16 36.39 24.44 13.86
C LEU A 16 35.88 24.63 15.29
N THR A 17 34.57 24.56 15.45
CA THR A 17 33.84 24.75 16.69
C THR A 17 32.80 23.64 16.86
N LEU A 18 32.85 22.94 17.99
CA LEU A 18 31.79 22.02 18.41
C LEU A 18 30.64 22.81 19.07
N LYS A 19 29.44 22.70 18.52
CA LYS A 19 28.22 23.32 19.06
C LYS A 19 27.66 22.47 20.20
N ALA A 20 26.81 23.10 21.03
CA ALA A 20 26.23 22.44 22.20
C ALA A 20 25.30 21.26 21.85
N ASP A 21 24.77 21.25 20.63
CA ASP A 21 23.93 20.17 20.09
C ASP A 21 24.74 19.05 19.41
N GLY A 22 26.08 19.11 19.48
CA GLY A 22 26.98 18.09 18.93
C GLY A 22 27.39 18.33 17.48
N ARG A 23 26.86 19.36 16.81
CA ARG A 23 27.24 19.70 15.43
C ARG A 23 28.62 20.35 15.37
N LEU A 24 29.31 20.14 14.26
CA LEU A 24 30.56 20.85 13.97
C LEU A 24 30.26 22.04 13.08
N GLU A 25 30.90 23.17 13.35
CA GLU A 25 30.91 24.33 12.46
C GLU A 25 32.36 24.69 12.15
N TYR A 26 32.69 24.91 10.88
CA TYR A 26 34.05 25.26 10.46
C TYR A 26 34.04 26.07 9.16
N THR A 27 35.19 26.65 8.82
CA THR A 27 35.42 27.31 7.54
C THR A 27 36.20 26.37 6.63
N ASN A 28 35.70 26.10 5.43
CA ASN A 28 36.37 25.24 4.46
C ASN A 28 37.52 25.96 3.73
N ALA A 29 38.25 25.25 2.86
CA ALA A 29 39.37 25.83 2.10
C ALA A 29 38.96 26.96 1.14
N GLY A 30 37.68 27.03 0.75
CA GLY A 30 37.10 28.12 -0.05
C GLY A 30 36.75 29.36 0.77
N GLY A 31 36.88 29.31 2.10
CA GLY A 31 36.47 30.40 2.99
C GLY A 31 34.98 30.40 3.36
N ASN A 32 34.24 29.36 2.97
CA ASN A 32 32.81 29.25 3.24
C ASN A 32 32.56 28.56 4.59
N ARG A 33 31.47 28.96 5.26
CA ARG A 33 31.05 28.33 6.52
C ARG A 33 30.41 26.99 6.21
N VAL A 34 30.76 25.95 6.95
CA VAL A 34 30.16 24.62 6.86
C VAL A 34 29.63 24.21 8.23
N ILE A 35 28.42 23.65 8.25
CA ILE A 35 27.83 22.98 9.41
C ILE A 35 27.75 21.49 9.08
N GLU A 36 28.30 20.64 9.94
CA GLU A 36 28.23 19.18 9.85
C GLU A 36 27.40 18.63 11.01
N ASP A 37 26.33 17.91 10.66
CA ASP A 37 25.41 17.25 11.56
C ASP A 37 25.96 15.87 12.03
N LEU A 38 25.32 15.27 13.03
CA LEU A 38 25.77 14.01 13.64
C LEU A 38 25.70 12.80 12.69
N ASP A 39 24.83 12.86 11.69
CA ASP A 39 24.69 11.87 10.61
C ASP A 39 25.68 12.10 9.46
N ARG A 40 26.61 13.07 9.61
CA ARG A 40 27.56 13.54 8.60
C ARG A 40 26.91 14.26 7.43
N THR A 41 25.68 14.74 7.58
CA THR A 41 25.11 15.71 6.66
C THR A 41 25.87 17.01 6.79
N THR A 42 26.34 17.57 5.68
CA THR A 42 27.04 18.85 5.65
C THR A 42 26.18 19.88 4.92
N THR A 43 26.15 21.11 5.43
CA THR A 43 25.59 22.27 4.74
C THR A 43 26.64 23.37 4.67
N GLU A 44 27.02 23.74 3.45
CA GLU A 44 27.93 24.84 3.15
C GLU A 44 27.13 26.13 2.91
N TYR A 45 27.60 27.25 3.42
CA TYR A 45 26.98 28.56 3.33
C TYR A 45 27.95 29.60 2.76
N ASP A 46 27.41 30.52 1.98
CA ASP A 46 28.15 31.69 1.51
C ASP A 46 28.32 32.76 2.60
N ALA A 47 28.99 33.86 2.26
CA ALA A 47 29.20 34.99 3.15
C ALA A 47 27.91 35.76 3.53
N GLN A 48 26.76 35.46 2.90
CA GLN A 48 25.44 36.00 3.22
C GLN A 48 24.57 34.99 3.99
N ASP A 49 25.17 33.91 4.51
CA ASP A 49 24.47 32.82 5.21
C ASP A 49 23.43 32.10 4.35
N ARG A 50 23.61 32.08 3.02
CA ARG A 50 22.76 31.32 2.10
C ARG A 50 23.38 29.95 1.81
N PRO A 51 22.61 28.85 1.80
CA PRO A 51 23.16 27.52 1.55
C PRO A 51 23.66 27.41 0.11
N LEU A 52 24.90 26.98 -0.07
CA LEU A 52 25.57 26.71 -1.35
C LEU A 52 25.51 25.24 -1.73
N ASN A 53 25.61 24.35 -0.75
CA ASN A 53 25.57 22.91 -0.93
C ASN A 53 25.02 22.27 0.34
N LYS A 54 24.17 21.25 0.19
CA LYS A 54 23.83 20.32 1.25
C LYS A 54 24.13 18.91 0.77
N GLN A 55 24.97 18.17 1.49
CA GLN A 55 25.42 16.84 1.12
C GLN A 55 25.15 15.86 2.25
N PHE A 56 24.68 14.66 1.89
CA PHE A 56 24.34 13.59 2.82
C PHE A 56 25.37 12.46 2.78
N ALA A 57 25.35 11.62 3.82
CA ALA A 57 26.23 10.46 3.91
C ALA A 57 25.99 9.42 2.79
N SER A 58 24.78 9.35 2.25
CA SER A 58 24.45 8.51 1.08
C SER A 58 25.12 8.96 -0.22
N GLY A 59 25.71 10.15 -0.25
CA GLY A 59 26.21 10.79 -1.46
C GLY A 59 25.16 11.63 -2.19
N ALA A 60 23.91 11.63 -1.72
CA ALA A 60 22.91 12.59 -2.16
C ALA A 60 23.35 14.02 -1.85
N ARG A 61 22.95 14.98 -2.69
CA ARG A 61 23.21 16.41 -2.45
C ARG A 61 22.26 17.34 -3.21
N ARG A 62 22.12 18.54 -2.67
CA ARG A 62 21.51 19.70 -3.33
C ARG A 62 22.54 20.81 -3.45
N ASP A 63 22.79 21.26 -4.68
CA ASP A 63 23.70 22.35 -5.00
C ASP A 63 22.89 23.62 -5.34
N PHE A 64 23.32 24.79 -4.85
CA PHE A 64 22.67 26.08 -5.10
C PHE A 64 23.64 27.06 -5.78
N THR A 65 23.14 27.82 -6.75
CA THR A 65 23.88 28.91 -7.38
C THR A 65 23.11 30.20 -7.18
N TYR A 66 23.80 31.27 -6.78
CA TYR A 66 23.21 32.59 -6.58
C TYR A 66 23.90 33.63 -7.47
N ASP A 67 23.12 34.62 -7.90
CA ASP A 67 23.64 35.81 -8.56
C ASP A 67 23.25 37.08 -7.78
N ALA A 68 23.40 38.25 -8.40
CA ALA A 68 23.07 39.54 -7.80
C ALA A 68 21.58 39.71 -7.46
N THR A 69 20.69 38.90 -8.05
CA THR A 69 19.24 38.99 -7.85
C THR A 69 18.68 37.94 -6.90
N GLY A 70 19.48 36.95 -6.49
CA GLY A 70 19.08 35.89 -5.57
C GLY A 70 19.44 34.52 -6.11
N LEU A 71 18.65 33.49 -5.75
CA LEU A 71 18.85 32.12 -6.23
C LEU A 71 18.72 32.07 -7.75
N GLU A 72 19.78 31.67 -8.45
CA GLU A 72 19.84 31.54 -9.91
C GLU A 72 19.44 30.14 -10.35
N SER A 73 19.98 29.12 -9.69
CA SER A 73 19.64 27.72 -9.96
C SER A 73 19.86 26.85 -8.74
N PHE A 74 19.23 25.68 -8.74
CA PHE A 74 19.59 24.60 -7.82
C PHE A 74 19.54 23.26 -8.54
N ARG A 75 20.36 22.31 -8.07
CA ARG A 75 20.47 20.97 -8.63
C ARG A 75 20.35 19.94 -7.54
N ASP A 76 19.55 18.93 -7.82
CA ASP A 76 19.40 17.77 -6.95
C ASP A 76 20.11 16.59 -7.57
N TYR A 77 20.84 15.86 -6.72
CA TYR A 77 21.50 14.62 -7.06
C TYR A 77 21.24 13.60 -5.96
N ALA A 78 20.81 12.39 -6.33
CA ALA A 78 20.82 11.26 -5.42
C ALA A 78 21.28 10.01 -6.18
N PRO A 79 22.36 9.34 -5.75
CA PRO A 79 22.78 8.08 -6.37
C PRO A 79 21.69 7.04 -6.15
N ARG A 80 21.39 6.23 -7.17
CA ARG A 80 20.45 5.10 -7.06
C ARG A 80 21.10 3.85 -7.63
N ASP A 81 20.93 2.75 -6.92
CA ASP A 81 21.39 1.42 -7.36
C ASP A 81 20.32 0.67 -8.18
N ASP A 82 19.22 1.34 -8.56
CA ASP A 82 18.14 0.75 -9.34
C ASP A 82 18.34 0.90 -10.86
N ALA A 83 17.46 0.27 -11.63
CA ALA A 83 17.50 0.33 -13.09
C ALA A 83 17.22 1.73 -13.66
N ALA A 84 16.74 2.68 -12.84
CA ALA A 84 16.50 4.06 -13.26
C ALA A 84 17.78 4.91 -13.22
N GLY A 85 18.80 4.49 -12.46
CA GLY A 85 20.07 5.18 -12.30
C GLY A 85 19.94 6.46 -11.46
N ASP A 86 21.04 7.21 -11.34
CA ASP A 86 21.10 8.43 -10.53
C ASP A 86 19.91 9.38 -10.76
N TYR A 87 19.27 9.80 -9.67
CA TYR A 87 18.31 10.90 -9.71
C TYR A 87 19.06 12.22 -9.91
N LYS A 88 18.69 12.97 -10.95
CA LYS A 88 19.28 14.27 -11.29
C LYS A 88 18.19 15.22 -11.70
N THR A 89 18.13 16.39 -11.06
CA THR A 89 17.27 17.47 -11.54
C THR A 89 17.96 18.81 -11.42
N GLU A 90 17.65 19.72 -12.35
CA GLU A 90 18.16 21.08 -12.35
C GLU A 90 16.99 22.03 -12.55
N TRP A 91 16.92 23.03 -11.68
CA TRP A 91 15.96 24.14 -11.75
C TRP A 91 16.73 25.41 -11.99
N VAL A 92 16.39 26.11 -13.06
CA VAL A 92 17.03 27.38 -13.44
C VAL A 92 15.98 28.46 -13.43
N ARG A 93 16.30 29.60 -12.79
CA ARG A 93 15.45 30.77 -12.81
C ARG A 93 15.26 31.25 -14.25
N ASP A 94 14.00 31.43 -14.65
CA ASP A 94 13.65 31.91 -15.98
C ASP A 94 14.08 33.37 -16.16
N GLY A 95 14.17 33.81 -17.43
CA GLY A 95 14.59 35.18 -17.75
C GLY A 95 13.65 36.28 -17.23
N ASN A 96 12.49 35.93 -16.66
CA ASN A 96 11.55 36.86 -16.03
C ASN A 96 11.88 37.11 -14.55
N GLY A 97 12.86 36.39 -13.99
CA GLY A 97 13.46 36.66 -12.69
C GLY A 97 12.62 36.27 -11.46
N ARG A 98 11.51 35.56 -11.65
CA ARG A 98 10.64 35.11 -10.53
C ARG A 98 10.33 33.62 -10.53
N ASP A 99 10.39 33.01 -11.70
CA ASP A 99 9.96 31.63 -11.86
C ASP A 99 11.18 30.76 -12.14
N PHE A 100 11.10 29.48 -11.80
CA PHE A 100 12.13 28.49 -12.06
C PHE A 100 11.57 27.43 -12.98
N VAL A 101 12.39 27.00 -13.92
CA VAL A 101 12.03 25.97 -14.89
C VAL A 101 12.97 24.78 -14.80
N SER A 102 12.41 23.59 -14.95
CA SER A 102 13.16 22.35 -15.09
C SER A 102 12.64 21.60 -16.30
N ALA A 103 13.53 21.22 -17.20
CA ALA A 103 13.20 20.35 -18.33
C ALA A 103 13.42 18.89 -17.90
N ARG A 104 12.32 18.13 -17.79
CA ARG A 104 12.33 16.70 -17.43
C ARG A 104 11.46 15.92 -18.41
N ASP A 105 11.41 14.59 -18.29
CA ASP A 105 10.47 13.72 -19.02
C ASP A 105 10.33 14.03 -20.52
N ASN A 106 11.41 13.88 -21.30
CA ASN A 106 11.46 14.18 -22.73
C ASN A 106 11.25 15.68 -23.07
N GLY A 107 11.75 16.57 -22.23
CA GLY A 107 11.78 18.02 -22.48
C GLY A 107 10.51 18.75 -22.04
N LYS A 108 9.60 18.09 -21.32
CA LYS A 108 8.49 18.77 -20.65
C LYS A 108 9.06 19.75 -19.63
N GLN A 109 8.61 21.00 -19.70
CA GLN A 109 9.01 22.04 -18.75
C GLN A 109 8.05 22.08 -17.57
N TYR A 110 8.62 21.93 -16.38
CA TYR A 110 7.95 22.18 -15.12
C TYR A 110 8.31 23.57 -14.62
N LYS A 111 7.38 24.22 -13.93
CA LYS A 111 7.51 25.62 -13.52
C LYS A 111 7.17 25.78 -12.04
N ARG A 112 8.09 26.38 -11.30
CA ARG A 112 7.94 26.78 -9.90
C ARG A 112 7.96 28.30 -9.83
N ARG A 113 7.15 28.92 -8.98
CA ARG A 113 7.11 30.38 -8.81
C ARG A 113 7.37 30.73 -7.35
N ASP A 114 7.77 31.97 -7.09
CA ASP A 114 8.03 32.47 -5.73
C ASP A 114 8.94 31.54 -4.91
N VAL A 115 9.98 31.01 -5.57
CA VAL A 115 10.91 30.04 -4.98
C VAL A 115 11.75 30.72 -3.90
N THR A 116 11.78 30.12 -2.72
CA THR A 116 12.63 30.54 -1.60
C THR A 116 13.39 29.35 -1.04
N VAL A 117 14.59 29.62 -0.53
CA VAL A 117 15.46 28.62 0.11
C VAL A 117 15.58 28.96 1.58
N ASP A 118 15.36 27.99 2.46
CA ASP A 118 15.60 28.17 3.89
C ASP A 118 17.05 27.80 4.28
N ALA A 119 17.40 27.97 5.55
CA ALA A 119 18.74 27.64 6.05
C ALA A 119 19.07 26.14 5.99
N ARG A 120 18.08 25.26 5.88
CA ARG A 120 18.26 23.80 5.78
C ARG A 120 18.43 23.33 4.34
N GLY A 121 18.33 24.24 3.37
CA GLY A 121 18.33 23.91 1.94
C GLY A 121 16.97 23.41 1.43
N ASP A 122 15.90 23.58 2.21
CA ASP A 122 14.56 23.24 1.76
C ASP A 122 14.05 24.35 0.82
N ILE A 123 13.29 23.96 -0.20
CA ILE A 123 12.73 24.86 -1.21
C ILE A 123 11.23 25.00 -0.99
N ASP A 124 10.77 26.20 -0.62
CA ASP A 124 9.34 26.57 -0.66
C ASP A 124 9.03 27.22 -2.01
N TYR A 125 7.95 26.79 -2.66
CA TYR A 125 7.57 27.29 -3.97
C TYR A 125 6.07 27.21 -4.21
N LEU A 126 5.58 28.04 -5.14
CA LEU A 126 4.23 28.00 -5.67
C LEU A 126 4.19 27.12 -6.93
N GLY A 127 3.42 26.03 -6.88
CA GLY A 127 3.26 25.09 -7.99
C GLY A 127 2.40 25.63 -9.14
N SER A 128 2.21 24.79 -10.16
CA SER A 128 1.28 25.06 -11.27
C SER A 128 -0.18 25.10 -10.81
N ASP A 129 -0.49 24.48 -9.67
CA ASP A 129 -1.80 24.49 -9.02
C ASP A 129 -2.07 25.73 -8.14
N ASN A 130 -1.16 26.70 -8.12
CA ASN A 130 -1.21 27.87 -7.21
C ASN A 130 -1.24 27.50 -5.72
N LYS A 131 -0.71 26.34 -5.31
CA LYS A 131 -0.50 26.00 -3.89
C LYS A 131 0.97 26.07 -3.54
N ARG A 132 1.27 26.37 -2.27
CA ARG A 132 2.64 26.28 -1.74
C ARG A 132 3.00 24.83 -1.50
N HIS A 133 4.20 24.46 -1.90
CA HIS A 133 4.81 23.15 -1.75
C HIS A 133 6.19 23.32 -1.12
N LEU A 134 6.63 22.30 -0.39
CA LEU A 134 7.94 22.24 0.24
C LEU A 134 8.70 21.05 -0.33
N SER A 135 9.84 21.32 -0.95
CA SER A 135 10.79 20.29 -1.43
C SER A 135 11.95 20.22 -0.45
N LYS A 136 11.93 19.20 0.42
CA LYS A 136 12.93 19.05 1.48
C LYS A 136 14.22 18.51 0.91
N ALA A 137 15.36 19.05 1.34
CA ALA A 137 16.65 18.50 0.93
C ALA A 137 16.83 17.06 1.43
N ASP A 138 16.32 16.76 2.63
CA ASP A 138 16.46 15.46 3.28
C ASP A 138 15.76 14.32 2.52
N ASP A 139 14.78 14.64 1.65
CA ASP A 139 14.16 13.66 0.78
C ASP A 139 15.18 13.07 -0.21
N LEU A 140 16.27 13.78 -0.55
CA LEU A 140 17.32 13.25 -1.42
C LEU A 140 18.11 12.11 -0.77
N ASP A 141 18.33 12.15 0.54
CA ASP A 141 18.99 11.06 1.27
C ASP A 141 18.12 9.81 1.29
N ARG A 142 16.81 10.00 1.53
CA ARG A 142 15.80 8.93 1.45
C ARG A 142 15.69 8.36 0.03
N ILE A 143 15.90 9.19 -1.00
CA ILE A 143 15.99 8.72 -2.39
C ILE A 143 17.21 7.82 -2.57
N ALA A 144 18.36 8.25 -2.08
CA ALA A 144 19.59 7.50 -2.25
C ALA A 144 19.61 6.19 -1.45
N SER A 145 18.91 6.14 -0.32
CA SER A 145 18.74 4.91 0.47
C SER A 145 17.68 3.96 -0.09
N GLY A 146 16.93 4.37 -1.13
CA GLY A 146 15.83 3.59 -1.70
C GLY A 146 14.55 3.59 -0.86
N GLU A 147 14.50 4.35 0.25
CA GLU A 147 13.31 4.52 1.08
C GLU A 147 12.23 5.36 0.36
N PHE A 148 12.65 6.24 -0.55
CA PHE A 148 11.80 7.23 -1.18
C PHE A 148 12.03 7.27 -2.68
N ILE A 149 10.98 7.09 -3.49
CA ILE A 149 11.08 7.25 -4.94
C ILE A 149 10.02 8.27 -5.34
N MET A 150 10.31 9.55 -5.08
CA MET A 150 9.54 10.63 -5.69
C MET A 150 10.36 11.21 -6.84
N THR A 151 9.76 11.18 -8.02
CA THR A 151 10.21 11.92 -9.21
C THR A 151 9.38 13.17 -9.41
N ALA A 152 8.12 13.14 -8.95
CA ALA A 152 7.24 14.29 -8.84
C ALA A 152 7.35 14.92 -7.45
N GLU A 153 7.36 16.25 -7.37
CA GLU A 153 7.51 16.96 -6.09
C GLU A 153 6.18 17.54 -5.57
N SER A 154 5.08 17.26 -6.28
CA SER A 154 3.71 17.60 -5.89
C SER A 154 2.70 16.62 -6.47
N ILE A 155 1.49 16.58 -5.91
CA ILE A 155 0.36 15.79 -6.45
C ILE A 155 0.09 16.15 -7.91
N THR A 156 0.19 17.44 -8.26
CA THR A 156 -0.05 17.90 -9.64
C THR A 156 0.98 17.35 -10.61
N GLU A 157 2.26 17.36 -10.25
CA GLU A 157 3.32 16.78 -11.08
C GLU A 157 3.18 15.26 -11.22
N ALA A 158 2.81 14.57 -10.13
CA ALA A 158 2.63 13.13 -10.12
C ALA A 158 1.43 12.71 -10.99
N ARG A 159 0.31 13.44 -10.90
CA ARG A 159 -0.85 13.27 -11.77
C ARG A 159 -0.48 13.49 -13.24
N ASP A 160 0.23 14.57 -13.53
CA ASP A 160 0.65 14.93 -14.87
C ASP A 160 1.54 13.86 -15.51
N ARG A 161 2.49 13.34 -14.72
CA ARG A 161 3.37 12.24 -15.11
C ARG A 161 2.56 10.98 -15.39
N LEU A 162 1.71 10.56 -14.45
CA LEU A 162 0.87 9.37 -14.61
C LEU A 162 -0.09 9.47 -15.80
N THR A 163 -0.69 10.65 -16.00
CA THR A 163 -1.54 10.92 -17.17
C THR A 163 -0.78 10.77 -18.47
N THR A 164 0.44 11.31 -18.52
CA THR A 164 1.29 11.26 -19.72
C THR A 164 1.72 9.82 -20.01
N THR A 165 2.21 9.08 -19.01
CA THR A 165 2.64 7.69 -19.15
C THR A 165 1.48 6.76 -19.49
N ALA A 166 0.31 6.93 -18.85
CA ALA A 166 -0.90 6.17 -19.17
C ALA A 166 -1.39 6.44 -20.60
N THR A 167 -1.38 7.71 -21.04
CA THR A 167 -1.74 8.06 -22.42
C THR A 167 -0.77 7.43 -23.43
N GLN A 168 0.54 7.49 -23.17
CA GLN A 168 1.56 6.87 -24.02
C GLN A 168 1.44 5.34 -24.08
N ALA A 169 1.04 4.72 -22.97
CA ALA A 169 0.77 3.29 -22.90
C ALA A 169 -0.55 2.88 -23.60
N GLY A 170 -1.41 3.84 -23.97
CA GLY A 170 -2.69 3.57 -24.63
C GLY A 170 -3.81 3.16 -23.66
N ILE A 171 -3.73 3.55 -22.39
CA ILE A 171 -4.81 3.37 -21.41
C ILE A 171 -6.00 4.29 -21.75
N ASP A 172 -7.23 3.83 -21.51
CA ASP A 172 -8.43 4.66 -21.68
C ASP A 172 -8.47 5.75 -20.59
N MET A 173 -8.03 6.95 -20.97
CA MET A 173 -7.98 8.10 -20.08
C MET A 173 -9.34 8.61 -19.61
N LYS A 174 -10.44 8.29 -20.30
CA LYS A 174 -11.78 8.69 -19.83
C LYS A 174 -12.12 7.94 -18.54
N ARG A 175 -11.88 6.63 -18.53
CA ARG A 175 -12.11 5.76 -17.38
C ARG A 175 -11.02 5.96 -16.32
N PHE A 176 -9.75 5.80 -16.72
CA PHE A 176 -8.61 5.90 -15.81
C PHE A 176 -8.48 7.28 -15.16
N GLY A 177 -8.69 8.35 -15.93
CA GLY A 177 -8.71 9.72 -15.40
C GLY A 177 -9.88 9.98 -14.43
N GLY A 178 -11.00 9.28 -14.61
CA GLY A 178 -12.11 9.29 -13.66
C GLY A 178 -11.71 8.70 -12.30
N TRP A 179 -11.11 7.51 -12.29
CA TRP A 179 -10.63 6.89 -11.04
C TRP A 179 -9.52 7.69 -10.37
N MET A 180 -8.58 8.25 -11.15
CA MET A 180 -7.52 9.10 -10.60
C MET A 180 -8.10 10.34 -9.91
N LYS A 181 -9.13 10.96 -10.49
CA LYS A 181 -9.84 12.08 -9.87
C LYS A 181 -10.56 11.64 -8.58
N GLU A 182 -11.27 10.51 -8.61
CA GLU A 182 -11.94 9.96 -7.42
C GLU A 182 -10.94 9.66 -6.28
N PHE A 183 -9.76 9.13 -6.62
CA PHE A 183 -8.67 8.92 -5.66
C PHE A 183 -8.19 10.24 -5.05
N GLU A 184 -7.97 11.29 -5.83
CA GLU A 184 -7.59 12.61 -5.32
C GLU A 184 -8.66 13.20 -4.38
N GLU A 185 -9.93 13.14 -4.77
CA GLU A 185 -11.07 13.62 -3.96
C GLU A 185 -11.16 12.86 -2.63
N ARG A 186 -11.04 11.53 -2.69
CA ARG A 186 -11.02 10.67 -1.50
C ARG A 186 -9.82 10.97 -0.61
N SER A 187 -8.64 11.18 -1.18
CA SER A 187 -7.42 11.49 -0.42
C SER A 187 -7.58 12.76 0.42
N VAL A 188 -8.28 13.78 -0.11
CA VAL A 188 -8.62 14.99 0.64
C VAL A 188 -9.64 14.68 1.74
N LYS A 189 -10.68 13.91 1.44
CA LYS A 189 -11.73 13.54 2.42
C LYS A 189 -11.16 12.74 3.60
N GLU A 190 -10.33 11.74 3.30
CA GLU A 190 -9.71 10.83 4.28
C GLU A 190 -8.43 11.41 4.90
N LYS A 191 -8.02 12.62 4.48
CA LYS A 191 -6.82 13.32 4.96
C LYS A 191 -5.55 12.49 4.82
N LEU A 192 -5.38 11.81 3.70
CA LEU A 192 -4.14 11.11 3.39
C LEU A 192 -2.97 12.10 3.30
N ASP A 193 -1.79 11.64 3.69
CA ASP A 193 -0.57 12.43 3.54
C ASP A 193 -0.35 12.72 2.04
N PRO A 194 -0.15 13.99 1.63
CA PRO A 194 0.20 14.33 0.25
C PRO A 194 1.38 13.51 -0.31
N GLU A 195 2.35 13.15 0.53
CA GLU A 195 3.48 12.28 0.17
C GLU A 195 3.00 10.90 -0.30
N GLN A 196 2.03 10.30 0.40
CA GLN A 196 1.45 9.01 0.01
C GLN A 196 0.74 9.10 -1.34
N VAL A 197 0.00 10.18 -1.59
CA VAL A 197 -0.69 10.41 -2.87
C VAL A 197 0.31 10.49 -4.02
N VAL A 198 1.40 11.24 -3.84
CA VAL A 198 2.45 11.35 -4.87
C VAL A 198 3.13 10.00 -5.11
N LYS A 199 3.58 9.32 -4.05
CA LYS A 199 4.22 8.00 -4.15
C LYS A 199 3.33 6.97 -4.85
N THR A 200 2.03 7.01 -4.58
CA THR A 200 1.06 6.14 -5.26
C THR A 200 1.11 6.34 -6.78
N MET A 201 0.99 7.59 -7.24
CA MET A 201 0.97 7.91 -8.67
C MET A 201 2.32 7.67 -9.35
N ASP A 202 3.43 7.93 -8.65
CA ASP A 202 4.78 7.66 -9.16
C ASP A 202 5.03 6.16 -9.31
N ASN A 203 4.65 5.34 -8.32
CA ASN A 203 4.79 3.89 -8.42
C ASN A 203 3.97 3.30 -9.58
N LEU A 204 2.75 3.79 -9.81
CA LEU A 204 1.93 3.37 -10.96
C LEU A 204 2.55 3.83 -12.30
N SER A 205 3.15 5.02 -12.34
CA SER A 205 3.87 5.50 -13.53
C SER A 205 5.07 4.62 -13.85
N ASP A 206 5.84 4.21 -12.83
CA ASP A 206 7.02 3.36 -12.97
C ASP A 206 6.67 1.96 -13.53
N ILE A 207 5.51 1.40 -13.16
CA ILE A 207 5.02 0.14 -13.72
C ILE A 207 4.86 0.24 -15.24
N LEU A 208 4.30 1.34 -15.75
CA LEU A 208 4.12 1.57 -17.19
C LEU A 208 5.45 1.80 -17.92
N GLN A 209 6.42 2.41 -17.25
CA GLN A 209 7.75 2.68 -17.80
C GLN A 209 8.73 1.50 -17.67
N THR A 210 8.33 0.42 -17.00
CA THR A 210 9.14 -0.79 -16.85
C THR A 210 9.31 -1.47 -18.20
N ASN A 211 10.53 -1.45 -18.74
CA ASN A 211 10.86 -2.04 -20.05
C ASN A 211 10.84 -3.57 -20.05
N LYS A 212 11.20 -4.19 -18.92
CA LYS A 212 11.28 -5.65 -18.77
C LYS A 212 10.74 -6.04 -17.41
N SER A 213 9.75 -6.93 -17.41
CA SER A 213 9.23 -7.58 -16.21
C SER A 213 9.46 -9.09 -16.32
N PRO A 214 9.83 -9.78 -15.22
CA PRO A 214 10.04 -11.22 -15.23
C PRO A 214 8.75 -12.03 -15.40
N HIS A 215 7.60 -11.47 -15.06
CA HIS A 215 6.33 -12.20 -15.00
C HIS A 215 5.19 -11.58 -15.81
N PHE A 216 5.30 -10.31 -16.20
CA PHE A 216 4.20 -9.58 -16.84
C PHE A 216 4.61 -9.02 -18.20
N ASP A 217 3.80 -9.28 -19.22
CA ASP A 217 3.93 -8.59 -20.50
C ASP A 217 3.45 -7.13 -20.42
N GLU A 218 3.61 -6.38 -21.51
CA GLU A 218 3.21 -4.97 -21.55
C GLU A 218 1.72 -4.76 -21.30
N GLN A 219 0.86 -5.63 -21.82
CA GLN A 219 -0.59 -5.51 -21.66
C GLN A 219 -1.00 -5.80 -20.21
N GLN A 220 -0.41 -6.82 -19.59
CA GLN A 220 -0.63 -7.15 -18.18
C GLN A 220 -0.19 -6.00 -17.27
N ARG A 221 0.93 -5.33 -17.56
CA ARG A 221 1.35 -4.13 -16.80
C ARG A 221 0.34 -2.99 -16.90
N LYS A 222 -0.25 -2.75 -18.07
CA LYS A 222 -1.34 -1.76 -18.23
C LYS A 222 -2.56 -2.14 -17.40
N THR A 223 -2.99 -3.40 -17.48
CA THR A 223 -4.12 -3.91 -16.68
C THR A 223 -3.86 -3.80 -15.19
N ILE A 224 -2.64 -4.10 -14.71
CA ILE A 224 -2.25 -3.89 -13.30
C ILE A 224 -2.43 -2.43 -12.90
N VAL A 225 -1.95 -1.48 -13.70
CA VAL A 225 -2.10 -0.04 -13.39
C VAL A 225 -3.56 0.41 -13.38
N GLU A 226 -4.35 0.01 -14.39
CA GLU A 226 -5.77 0.37 -14.46
C GLU A 226 -6.55 -0.18 -13.27
N THR A 227 -6.37 -1.48 -12.97
CA THR A 227 -7.07 -2.14 -11.86
C THR A 227 -6.58 -1.66 -10.49
N ALA A 228 -5.30 -1.32 -10.35
CA ALA A 228 -4.78 -0.71 -9.13
C ALA A 228 -5.38 0.68 -8.87
N MET A 229 -5.45 1.55 -9.89
CA MET A 229 -6.07 2.86 -9.74
C MET A 229 -7.56 2.74 -9.40
N HIS A 230 -8.26 1.79 -10.01
CA HIS A 230 -9.63 1.43 -9.63
C HIS A 230 -9.73 1.05 -8.14
N ASN A 231 -8.94 0.07 -7.69
CA ASN A 231 -8.98 -0.45 -6.32
C ASN A 231 -8.69 0.64 -5.29
N ILE A 232 -7.71 1.50 -5.59
CA ILE A 232 -7.36 2.62 -4.73
C ILE A 232 -8.46 3.68 -4.75
N ALA A 233 -9.07 4.00 -5.90
CA ALA A 233 -10.18 4.94 -5.95
C ALA A 233 -11.42 4.42 -5.20
N ARG A 234 -11.68 3.10 -5.30
CA ARG A 234 -12.89 2.43 -4.81
C ARG A 234 -12.60 1.13 -4.04
N PRO A 235 -12.10 1.21 -2.81
CA PRO A 235 -11.72 0.01 -2.06
C PRO A 235 -12.87 -0.96 -1.74
N LEU A 236 -14.11 -0.46 -1.70
CA LEU A 236 -15.32 -1.28 -1.50
C LEU A 236 -15.71 -2.11 -2.75
N GLU A 237 -14.99 -1.91 -3.87
CA GLU A 237 -15.11 -2.70 -5.10
C GLU A 237 -13.93 -3.69 -5.25
N ILE A 238 -13.06 -3.82 -4.23
CA ILE A 238 -12.02 -4.85 -4.18
C ILE A 238 -12.66 -6.19 -3.83
N ASP A 239 -12.33 -7.23 -4.60
CA ASP A 239 -12.99 -8.53 -4.52
C ASP A 239 -11.96 -9.68 -4.51
N GLN A 240 -12.24 -10.72 -3.70
CA GLN A 240 -11.46 -11.96 -3.70
C GLN A 240 -11.83 -12.88 -4.89
N GLY A 241 -12.94 -12.62 -5.56
CA GLY A 241 -13.54 -13.47 -6.58
C GLY A 241 -14.00 -14.81 -6.01
N SER A 242 -13.73 -15.85 -6.77
CA SER A 242 -13.93 -17.25 -6.39
C SER A 242 -12.78 -17.84 -5.59
N HIS A 243 -11.77 -17.03 -5.23
CA HIS A 243 -10.57 -17.47 -4.54
C HIS A 243 -10.76 -17.43 -3.02
N PRO A 244 -10.23 -18.38 -2.24
CA PRO A 244 -10.37 -18.41 -0.78
C PRO A 244 -9.37 -17.48 -0.07
N THR A 245 -9.34 -16.21 -0.50
CA THR A 245 -8.36 -15.19 -0.06
C THR A 245 -8.95 -14.04 0.76
N CYS A 246 -10.24 -14.11 1.12
CA CYS A 246 -10.97 -13.14 1.96
C CYS A 246 -10.13 -12.41 3.02
N ASN A 247 -9.43 -13.19 3.84
CA ASN A 247 -8.68 -12.68 4.97
C ASN A 247 -7.51 -11.78 4.54
N VAL A 248 -6.80 -12.13 3.47
CA VAL A 248 -5.75 -11.26 2.90
C VAL A 248 -6.34 -10.13 2.07
N THR A 249 -7.53 -10.31 1.48
CA THR A 249 -8.27 -9.23 0.81
C THR A 249 -8.67 -8.14 1.80
N SER A 250 -8.99 -8.45 3.06
CA SER A 250 -9.17 -7.44 4.11
C SER A 250 -7.89 -6.60 4.35
N THR A 251 -6.70 -7.22 4.33
CA THR A 251 -5.42 -6.48 4.37
C THR A 251 -5.27 -5.57 3.15
N GLU A 252 -5.63 -6.07 1.96
CA GLU A 252 -5.61 -5.31 0.71
C GLU A 252 -6.52 -4.07 0.78
N VAL A 253 -7.76 -4.24 1.22
CA VAL A 253 -8.75 -3.16 1.37
C VAL A 253 -8.24 -2.08 2.33
N TYR A 254 -7.71 -2.47 3.49
CA TYR A 254 -7.13 -1.52 4.44
C TYR A 254 -5.95 -0.75 3.81
N ALA A 255 -5.04 -1.45 3.12
CA ALA A 255 -3.92 -0.81 2.43
C ALA A 255 -4.40 0.16 1.34
N ALA A 256 -5.39 -0.19 0.53
CA ALA A 256 -5.94 0.69 -0.49
C ALA A 256 -6.60 1.96 0.09
N VAL A 257 -7.10 1.91 1.33
CA VAL A 257 -7.66 3.08 2.03
C VAL A 257 -6.57 3.92 2.70
N LYS A 258 -5.71 3.30 3.52
CA LYS A 258 -4.80 4.02 4.45
C LYS A 258 -3.35 4.09 3.97
N HIS A 259 -2.92 3.17 3.12
CA HIS A 259 -1.54 3.07 2.62
C HIS A 259 -1.50 2.82 1.10
N PRO A 260 -2.16 3.66 0.28
CA PRO A 260 -2.19 3.44 -1.17
C PRO A 260 -0.79 3.50 -1.80
N ASP A 261 0.16 4.17 -1.15
CA ASP A 261 1.57 4.21 -1.53
C ASP A 261 2.24 2.84 -1.39
N GLN A 262 1.99 2.14 -0.28
CA GLN A 262 2.51 0.78 -0.06
C GLN A 262 1.83 -0.23 -0.97
N TYR A 263 0.52 -0.07 -1.22
CA TYR A 263 -0.21 -0.85 -2.22
C TYR A 263 0.45 -0.76 -3.61
N ALA A 264 0.65 0.46 -4.11
CA ALA A 264 1.26 0.70 -5.41
C ALA A 264 2.75 0.29 -5.43
N ARG A 265 3.46 0.43 -4.30
CA ARG A 265 4.86 0.01 -4.16
C ARG A 265 5.01 -1.49 -4.33
N LEU A 266 4.18 -2.31 -3.67
CA LEU A 266 4.21 -3.77 -3.84
C LEU A 266 4.00 -4.15 -5.31
N LEU A 267 2.98 -3.58 -5.96
CA LEU A 267 2.73 -3.83 -7.37
C LEU A 267 3.93 -3.47 -8.25
N LYS A 268 4.56 -2.33 -8.00
CA LYS A 268 5.78 -1.91 -8.70
C LYS A 268 6.92 -2.89 -8.50
N GLU A 269 7.26 -3.24 -7.25
CA GLU A 269 8.39 -4.11 -6.95
C GLU A 269 8.21 -5.50 -7.57
N VAL A 270 7.02 -6.10 -7.41
CA VAL A 270 6.71 -7.42 -8.00
C VAL A 270 6.70 -7.34 -9.51
N THR A 271 6.20 -6.26 -10.10
CA THR A 271 6.24 -6.08 -11.56
C THR A 271 7.66 -5.95 -12.08
N ALA A 272 8.50 -5.16 -11.41
CA ALA A 272 9.86 -4.87 -11.86
C ALA A 272 10.82 -6.04 -11.62
N THR A 273 10.70 -6.71 -10.47
CA THR A 273 11.71 -7.67 -9.99
C THR A 273 11.17 -9.09 -9.76
N GLY A 274 9.84 -9.27 -9.75
CA GLY A 274 9.20 -10.52 -9.35
C GLY A 274 9.23 -10.78 -7.84
N SER A 275 9.75 -9.84 -7.06
CA SER A 275 9.88 -9.94 -5.60
C SER A 275 9.35 -8.67 -4.93
N TRP A 276 9.06 -8.76 -3.64
CA TRP A 276 8.64 -7.64 -2.81
C TRP A 276 9.37 -7.67 -1.47
N THR A 277 9.79 -6.51 -0.99
CA THR A 277 10.40 -6.35 0.33
C THR A 277 9.43 -5.69 1.29
N GLY A 278 9.07 -6.42 2.35
CA GLY A 278 8.22 -5.93 3.42
C GLY A 278 8.88 -4.82 4.24
N THR A 279 8.08 -4.15 5.06
CA THR A 279 8.56 -3.10 5.97
C THR A 279 9.49 -3.62 7.06
N ASP A 280 9.51 -4.94 7.31
CA ASP A 280 10.47 -5.61 8.18
C ASP A 280 11.81 -5.93 7.49
N GLY A 281 11.99 -5.48 6.24
CA GLY A 281 13.20 -5.68 5.43
C GLY A 281 13.33 -7.09 4.85
N LYS A 282 12.35 -7.97 5.08
CA LYS A 282 12.37 -9.32 4.49
C LYS A 282 11.80 -9.29 3.08
N THR A 283 12.49 -9.98 2.17
CA THR A 283 12.06 -10.11 0.78
C THR A 283 11.33 -11.44 0.57
N ALA A 284 10.25 -11.40 -0.21
CA ALA A 284 9.52 -12.56 -0.69
C ALA A 284 9.49 -12.57 -2.23
N THR A 285 9.54 -13.77 -2.80
CA THR A 285 9.54 -13.99 -4.25
C THR A 285 8.37 -14.90 -4.61
N PRO A 286 7.15 -14.35 -4.77
CA PRO A 286 5.98 -15.15 -5.13
C PRO A 286 6.25 -16.00 -6.38
N PRO A 287 5.86 -17.28 -6.40
CA PRO A 287 6.09 -18.13 -7.56
C PRO A 287 5.41 -17.56 -8.81
N ALA A 288 6.05 -17.69 -9.98
CA ALA A 288 5.44 -17.23 -11.24
C ALA A 288 4.06 -17.83 -11.50
N ALA A 289 3.78 -19.05 -11.04
CA ALA A 289 2.46 -19.69 -11.14
C ALA A 289 1.38 -19.01 -10.27
N ALA A 290 1.76 -18.32 -9.20
CA ALA A 290 0.86 -17.54 -8.35
C ALA A 290 0.44 -16.22 -9.01
N LEU A 291 1.27 -15.68 -9.91
CA LEU A 291 1.08 -14.37 -10.53
C LEU A 291 0.43 -14.41 -11.93
N LYS A 292 0.20 -15.60 -12.49
CA LYS A 292 -0.46 -15.75 -13.78
C LYS A 292 -1.97 -15.53 -13.63
N PRO A 293 -2.63 -14.71 -14.48
CA PRO A 293 -4.07 -14.53 -14.42
C PRO A 293 -4.82 -15.86 -14.33
N GLY A 294 -5.66 -16.00 -13.31
CA GLY A 294 -6.61 -17.10 -13.17
C GLY A 294 -7.87 -16.84 -13.99
N LYS A 295 -8.91 -17.63 -13.72
CA LYS A 295 -10.21 -17.55 -14.39
C LYS A 295 -10.91 -16.20 -14.16
N ASP A 296 -10.85 -15.68 -12.94
CA ASP A 296 -11.52 -14.43 -12.59
C ASP A 296 -10.79 -13.24 -13.20
N GLU A 297 -9.46 -13.17 -13.07
CA GLU A 297 -8.66 -12.06 -13.59
C GLU A 297 -8.66 -12.04 -15.12
N SER A 298 -8.66 -13.21 -15.75
CA SER A 298 -8.75 -13.33 -17.21
C SER A 298 -10.11 -12.92 -17.76
N SER A 299 -11.15 -12.92 -16.93
CA SER A 299 -12.52 -12.56 -17.33
C SER A 299 -13.03 -11.29 -16.67
N TYR A 300 -12.17 -10.58 -15.94
CA TYR A 300 -12.47 -9.30 -15.32
C TYR A 300 -12.66 -8.23 -16.40
N ASP A 301 -13.74 -7.48 -16.30
CA ASP A 301 -14.11 -6.44 -17.25
C ASP A 301 -13.95 -5.06 -16.59
N LEU A 302 -13.05 -4.24 -17.15
CA LEU A 302 -12.78 -2.89 -16.68
C LEU A 302 -13.98 -1.94 -16.84
N ASP A 303 -14.92 -2.25 -17.73
CA ASP A 303 -16.16 -1.48 -17.90
C ASP A 303 -17.25 -1.87 -16.89
N THR A 304 -17.08 -3.00 -16.21
CA THR A 304 -17.95 -3.49 -15.14
C THR A 304 -17.15 -3.94 -13.91
N PRO A 305 -16.42 -3.02 -13.24
CA PRO A 305 -15.42 -3.40 -12.24
C PRO A 305 -16.00 -4.09 -11.00
N ASP A 306 -17.18 -3.68 -10.52
CA ASP A 306 -17.93 -4.33 -9.43
C ASP A 306 -18.65 -5.60 -9.93
N SER A 307 -17.90 -6.56 -10.50
CA SER A 307 -18.44 -7.78 -11.16
C SER A 307 -18.45 -9.03 -10.28
N GLY A 308 -18.01 -8.94 -9.03
CA GLY A 308 -17.87 -10.12 -8.17
C GLY A 308 -16.62 -10.96 -8.45
N LYS A 309 -15.64 -10.38 -9.17
CA LYS A 309 -14.44 -11.07 -9.70
C LYS A 309 -13.18 -10.39 -9.20
N ARG A 310 -12.16 -11.18 -8.87
CA ARG A 310 -10.83 -10.66 -8.58
C ARG A 310 -10.19 -10.08 -9.83
N ASN A 311 -9.54 -8.93 -9.70
CA ASN A 311 -8.78 -8.31 -10.76
C ASN A 311 -7.27 -8.58 -10.63
N LEU A 312 -6.51 -8.25 -11.68
CA LEU A 312 -5.09 -8.59 -11.76
C LEU A 312 -4.24 -7.89 -10.68
N ALA A 313 -4.52 -6.63 -10.34
CA ALA A 313 -3.82 -5.96 -9.24
C ALA A 313 -4.06 -6.67 -7.90
N SER A 314 -5.31 -7.03 -7.60
CA SER A 314 -5.66 -7.79 -6.40
C SER A 314 -5.01 -9.16 -6.37
N GLN A 315 -4.93 -9.87 -7.50
CA GLN A 315 -4.18 -11.12 -7.57
C GLN A 315 -2.70 -10.90 -7.19
N VAL A 316 -2.03 -9.91 -7.76
CA VAL A 316 -0.62 -9.65 -7.44
C VAL A 316 -0.44 -9.37 -5.95
N VAL A 317 -1.28 -8.51 -5.37
CA VAL A 317 -1.20 -8.16 -3.94
C VAL A 317 -1.48 -9.38 -3.05
N GLN A 318 -2.63 -10.03 -3.22
CA GLN A 318 -3.07 -11.14 -2.35
C GLN A 318 -2.09 -12.32 -2.43
N MET A 319 -1.68 -12.72 -3.63
CA MET A 319 -0.78 -13.85 -3.82
C MET A 319 0.63 -13.54 -3.29
N THR A 320 1.10 -12.30 -3.43
CA THR A 320 2.38 -11.87 -2.86
C THR A 320 2.35 -11.91 -1.34
N LEU A 321 1.33 -11.34 -0.71
CA LEU A 321 1.21 -11.30 0.75
C LEU A 321 1.09 -12.71 1.35
N ILE A 322 0.30 -13.60 0.75
CA ILE A 322 0.19 -14.99 1.21
C ILE A 322 1.56 -15.68 1.13
N ASN A 323 2.24 -15.62 -0.02
CA ASN A 323 3.54 -16.28 -0.16
C ASN A 323 4.59 -15.66 0.76
N ALA A 324 4.59 -14.34 0.96
CA ALA A 324 5.48 -13.67 1.90
C ALA A 324 5.27 -14.14 3.35
N MET A 325 4.03 -14.38 3.77
CA MET A 325 3.73 -14.94 5.09
C MET A 325 4.36 -16.33 5.28
N TYR A 326 4.30 -17.19 4.27
CA TYR A 326 4.97 -18.50 4.30
C TYR A 326 6.49 -18.36 4.24
N GLU A 327 7.03 -17.71 3.21
CA GLU A 327 8.48 -17.60 2.95
C GLU A 327 9.26 -16.96 4.10
N THR A 328 8.66 -15.98 4.79
CA THR A 328 9.31 -15.28 5.89
C THR A 328 9.15 -15.97 7.26
N GLY A 329 8.55 -17.17 7.27
CA GLY A 329 8.35 -18.02 8.44
C GLY A 329 7.21 -17.58 9.35
N LYS A 330 6.39 -16.60 8.94
CA LYS A 330 5.25 -16.11 9.74
C LYS A 330 4.12 -17.13 9.83
N MET A 331 4.07 -18.10 8.92
CA MET A 331 3.13 -19.22 8.97
C MET A 331 3.64 -20.45 9.74
N ASN A 332 4.83 -20.39 10.34
CA ASN A 332 5.39 -21.52 11.08
C ASN A 332 4.58 -21.81 12.36
N ASP A 333 4.42 -23.08 12.68
CA ASP A 333 3.82 -23.47 13.96
C ASP A 333 4.89 -23.33 15.05
N THR A 334 4.64 -22.51 16.06
CA THR A 334 5.57 -22.29 17.17
C THR A 334 5.02 -22.81 18.51
N ASP A 335 5.90 -23.10 19.45
CA ASP A 335 5.51 -23.35 20.84
C ASP A 335 5.32 -22.05 21.65
N ALA A 336 4.94 -22.18 22.92
CA ALA A 336 4.71 -21.03 23.80
C ALA A 336 6.00 -20.23 24.11
N GLN A 337 7.17 -20.77 23.79
CA GLN A 337 8.47 -20.12 23.93
C GLN A 337 8.95 -19.50 22.61
N GLY A 338 8.18 -19.64 21.53
CA GLY A 338 8.51 -19.14 20.20
C GLY A 338 9.41 -20.07 19.38
N ASN A 339 9.69 -21.30 19.84
CA ASN A 339 10.48 -22.24 19.04
C ASN A 339 9.63 -22.82 17.91
N ILE A 340 10.22 -22.93 16.72
CA ILE A 340 9.56 -23.53 15.55
C ILE A 340 9.37 -25.04 15.78
N LYS A 341 8.11 -25.49 15.75
CA LYS A 341 7.70 -26.90 15.79
C LYS A 341 7.51 -27.48 14.40
N VAL A 342 6.90 -26.71 13.51
CA VAL A 342 6.73 -27.07 12.10
C VAL A 342 7.15 -25.87 11.27
N ASP A 343 8.22 -26.06 10.51
CA ASP A 343 8.63 -25.09 9.52
C ASP A 343 7.74 -25.23 8.28
N ARG A 344 7.15 -24.13 7.85
CA ARG A 344 6.25 -24.04 6.69
C ARG A 344 6.81 -23.11 5.63
N SER A 345 8.08 -22.69 5.75
CA SER A 345 8.69 -21.72 4.83
C SER A 345 8.82 -22.22 3.39
N ASP A 346 8.74 -23.53 3.16
CA ASP A 346 8.80 -24.16 1.83
C ASP A 346 7.42 -24.32 1.18
N ILE A 347 6.34 -24.00 1.89
CA ILE A 347 4.99 -23.99 1.33
C ILE A 347 4.83 -22.78 0.41
N ARG A 348 4.15 -22.98 -0.71
CA ARG A 348 3.79 -21.94 -1.67
C ARG A 348 2.31 -21.98 -1.98
N TYR A 349 1.73 -20.80 -2.16
CA TYR A 349 0.35 -20.65 -2.60
C TYR A 349 0.34 -20.25 -4.07
N ILE A 350 -0.24 -21.09 -4.91
CA ILE A 350 -0.20 -20.97 -6.38
C ILE A 350 -1.59 -21.08 -6.99
N LEU A 351 -1.73 -20.63 -8.25
CA LEU A 351 -2.86 -21.00 -9.09
C LEU A 351 -2.48 -22.22 -9.93
N GLY A 352 -3.11 -23.34 -9.63
CA GLY A 352 -3.08 -24.57 -10.41
C GLY A 352 -4.16 -24.60 -11.50
N PRO A 353 -4.30 -25.72 -12.24
CA PRO A 353 -5.41 -25.89 -13.17
C PRO A 353 -6.74 -25.89 -12.41
N ASN A 354 -7.77 -25.29 -13.00
CA ASN A 354 -9.10 -25.27 -12.39
C ASN A 354 -9.61 -26.69 -12.11
N ARG A 355 -10.06 -26.91 -10.87
CA ARG A 355 -10.49 -28.23 -10.40
C ARG A 355 -12.01 -28.29 -10.36
N THR A 356 -12.60 -29.43 -10.73
CA THR A 356 -14.05 -29.65 -10.56
C THR A 356 -14.30 -30.98 -9.86
N GLN A 357 -15.29 -31.01 -8.98
CA GLN A 357 -15.72 -32.21 -8.28
C GLN A 357 -17.17 -32.52 -8.65
N THR A 358 -17.40 -33.70 -9.22
CA THR A 358 -18.77 -34.21 -9.40
C THR A 358 -19.19 -34.98 -8.17
N MET A 359 -20.31 -34.59 -7.56
CA MET A 359 -20.94 -35.33 -6.47
C MET A 359 -22.42 -35.60 -6.76
N VAL A 360 -22.99 -36.59 -6.09
CA VAL A 360 -24.43 -36.89 -6.17
C VAL A 360 -25.08 -36.37 -4.89
N GLN A 361 -25.93 -35.34 -5.02
CA GLN A 361 -26.73 -34.79 -3.93
C GLN A 361 -28.20 -35.01 -4.26
N ASN A 362 -28.94 -35.68 -3.38
CA ASN A 362 -30.37 -36.02 -3.58
C ASN A 362 -30.66 -36.75 -4.91
N GLY A 363 -29.74 -37.62 -5.35
CA GLY A 363 -29.88 -38.37 -6.61
C GLY A 363 -29.56 -37.58 -7.87
N GLN A 364 -29.23 -36.29 -7.77
CA GLN A 364 -28.78 -35.46 -8.89
C GLN A 364 -27.26 -35.34 -8.90
N ARG A 365 -26.65 -35.46 -10.09
CA ARG A 365 -25.22 -35.16 -10.28
C ARG A 365 -25.04 -33.65 -10.32
N ILE A 366 -24.23 -33.13 -9.40
CA ILE A 366 -23.84 -31.73 -9.32
C ILE A 366 -22.33 -31.68 -9.53
N THR A 367 -21.87 -30.80 -10.42
CA THR A 367 -20.46 -30.47 -10.59
C THR A 367 -20.17 -29.18 -9.84
N ILE A 368 -19.27 -29.25 -8.87
CA ILE A 368 -18.81 -28.12 -8.07
C ILE A 368 -17.45 -27.68 -8.59
N ASP A 369 -17.32 -26.39 -8.89
CA ASP A 369 -16.04 -25.76 -9.16
C ASP A 369 -15.25 -25.67 -7.83
N GLN A 370 -14.07 -26.29 -7.78
CA GLN A 370 -13.18 -26.31 -6.61
C GLN A 370 -12.10 -25.23 -6.70
N GLY A 371 -12.06 -24.44 -7.78
CA GLY A 371 -11.13 -23.35 -7.95
C GLY A 371 -9.72 -23.77 -8.38
N GLU A 372 -8.89 -22.76 -8.57
CA GLU A 372 -7.52 -22.86 -9.07
C GLU A 372 -6.49 -22.86 -7.94
N ASP A 373 -6.83 -22.29 -6.78
CA ASP A 373 -5.92 -22.10 -5.66
C ASP A 373 -5.45 -23.41 -5.03
N GLN A 374 -4.15 -23.46 -4.75
CA GLN A 374 -3.50 -24.62 -4.13
C GLN A 374 -2.36 -24.18 -3.21
N LEU A 375 -2.34 -24.76 -2.01
CA LEU A 375 -1.11 -24.85 -1.22
C LEU A 375 -0.27 -26.03 -1.73
N VAL A 376 0.98 -25.78 -2.06
CA VAL A 376 1.94 -26.79 -2.49
C VAL A 376 3.20 -26.75 -1.63
N GLU A 377 3.73 -27.93 -1.32
CA GLU A 377 4.99 -28.11 -0.62
C GLU A 377 5.82 -29.10 -1.43
N ASN A 378 7.04 -28.72 -1.80
CA ASN A 378 7.92 -29.56 -2.64
C ASN A 378 7.25 -30.05 -3.94
N GLY A 379 6.36 -29.21 -4.52
CA GLY A 379 5.61 -29.51 -5.74
C GLY A 379 4.40 -30.46 -5.55
N ALA A 380 4.13 -30.91 -4.32
CA ALA A 380 2.96 -31.72 -4.00
C ALA A 380 1.90 -30.87 -3.28
N GLN A 381 0.62 -31.14 -3.55
CA GLN A 381 -0.48 -30.45 -2.87
C GLN A 381 -0.48 -30.78 -1.37
N VAL A 382 -0.54 -29.73 -0.55
CA VAL A 382 -0.64 -29.86 0.91
C VAL A 382 -1.99 -30.48 1.26
N LYS A 383 -1.96 -31.48 2.14
CA LYS A 383 -3.15 -32.20 2.61
C LYS A 383 -3.42 -31.89 4.07
N GLY A 384 -4.68 -31.63 4.40
CA GLY A 384 -5.14 -31.52 5.78
C GLY A 384 -5.16 -32.86 6.50
N LYS A 385 -5.50 -32.84 7.79
CA LYS A 385 -5.55 -34.04 8.66
C LYS A 385 -6.53 -35.12 8.17
N ASN A 386 -7.55 -34.73 7.41
CA ASN A 386 -8.53 -35.62 6.78
C ASN A 386 -8.04 -36.25 5.47
N GLY A 387 -6.79 -35.98 5.07
CA GLY A 387 -6.19 -36.44 3.81
C GLY A 387 -6.68 -35.70 2.57
N GLN A 388 -7.58 -34.72 2.72
CA GLN A 388 -8.06 -33.87 1.63
C GLN A 388 -7.09 -32.71 1.39
N PRO A 389 -7.04 -32.17 0.18
CA PRO A 389 -6.36 -30.91 -0.09
C PRO A 389 -6.72 -29.80 0.90
N VAL A 390 -5.73 -28.98 1.26
CA VAL A 390 -6.01 -27.69 1.90
C VAL A 390 -6.31 -26.69 0.80
N ASP A 391 -7.53 -26.15 0.79
CA ASP A 391 -8.02 -25.33 -0.31
C ASP A 391 -7.79 -23.81 -0.10
N GLY A 392 -7.35 -23.35 1.07
CA GLY A 392 -7.08 -21.93 1.35
C GLY A 392 -5.77 -21.68 2.11
N PRO A 393 -5.35 -20.41 2.26
CA PRO A 393 -4.03 -20.04 2.79
C PRO A 393 -3.92 -20.11 4.32
N GLU A 394 -4.93 -20.60 5.02
CA GLU A 394 -4.98 -20.72 6.50
C GLU A 394 -4.70 -19.41 7.28
N MET A 395 -4.91 -18.24 6.67
CA MET A 395 -4.64 -16.94 7.28
C MET A 395 -5.76 -16.49 8.23
N ILE A 396 -5.82 -17.01 9.45
CA ILE A 396 -6.74 -16.50 10.50
C ILE A 396 -6.42 -15.05 10.88
N GLN A 397 -7.27 -14.40 11.68
CA GLN A 397 -7.14 -12.97 12.01
C GLN A 397 -5.73 -12.55 12.50
N ASP A 398 -5.10 -13.31 13.39
CA ASP A 398 -3.72 -13.00 13.84
C ASP A 398 -2.73 -12.92 12.68
N LYS A 399 -2.89 -13.78 11.67
CA LYS A 399 -2.08 -13.79 10.45
C LYS A 399 -2.44 -12.66 9.51
N VAL A 400 -3.68 -12.19 9.52
CA VAL A 400 -4.08 -10.95 8.84
C VAL A 400 -3.36 -9.76 9.47
N ILE A 401 -3.37 -9.65 10.79
CA ILE A 401 -2.67 -8.58 11.53
C ILE A 401 -1.15 -8.65 11.28
N GLU A 402 -0.55 -9.84 11.31
CA GLU A 402 0.87 -10.00 10.95
C GLU A 402 1.16 -9.62 9.49
N SER A 403 0.24 -9.92 8.56
CA SER A 403 0.39 -9.50 7.17
C SER A 403 0.33 -7.98 7.01
N CYS A 404 -0.52 -7.30 7.80
CA CYS A 404 -0.58 -5.84 7.86
C CYS A 404 0.73 -5.22 8.35
N LYS A 405 1.28 -5.73 9.46
CA LYS A 405 2.60 -5.30 9.97
C LYS A 405 3.68 -5.48 8.92
N MET A 406 3.68 -6.60 8.21
CA MET A 406 4.65 -6.86 7.15
C MET A 406 4.46 -5.89 5.97
N PHE A 407 3.21 -5.62 5.58
CA PHE A 407 2.87 -4.83 4.41
C PHE A 407 3.14 -3.34 4.60
N PHE A 408 2.71 -2.76 5.73
CA PHE A 408 2.74 -1.32 5.96
C PHE A 408 3.27 -0.93 7.35
N GLY A 409 3.88 -1.85 8.10
CA GLY A 409 4.70 -1.54 9.28
C GLY A 409 3.93 -1.31 10.58
N GLU A 410 2.60 -1.35 10.55
CA GLU A 410 1.76 -1.07 11.72
C GLU A 410 0.64 -2.10 11.92
N VAL A 411 0.05 -2.05 13.11
CA VAL A 411 -1.16 -2.81 13.44
C VAL A 411 -2.37 -1.94 13.10
N PRO A 412 -3.25 -2.36 12.19
CA PRO A 412 -4.45 -1.60 11.91
C PRO A 412 -5.38 -1.62 13.12
N PRO A 413 -6.23 -0.60 13.29
CA PRO A 413 -7.36 -0.67 14.21
C PRO A 413 -8.17 -1.94 13.94
N HIS A 414 -8.45 -2.71 14.98
CA HIS A 414 -9.16 -3.97 14.86
C HIS A 414 -9.98 -4.30 16.10
N ILE A 415 -10.93 -5.21 15.91
CA ILE A 415 -11.65 -5.88 16.98
C ILE A 415 -10.86 -7.16 17.32
N GLU A 416 -10.49 -7.34 18.58
CA GLU A 416 -9.69 -8.49 18.98
C GLU A 416 -10.49 -9.80 18.93
N ASN A 417 -9.85 -10.88 18.50
CA ASN A 417 -10.32 -12.22 18.77
C ASN A 417 -9.25 -12.95 19.56
N SER A 418 -9.52 -13.24 20.83
CA SER A 418 -8.63 -14.10 21.60
C SER A 418 -9.07 -15.55 21.43
N GLY A 419 -8.41 -16.25 20.50
CA GLY A 419 -8.52 -17.70 20.40
C GLY A 419 -7.62 -18.37 21.44
N TYR A 420 -8.17 -19.23 22.30
CA TYR A 420 -7.39 -20.19 23.07
C TYR A 420 -7.71 -21.61 22.57
N SER A 421 -6.68 -22.39 22.23
CA SER A 421 -6.86 -23.84 22.10
C SER A 421 -6.88 -24.41 23.52
N ASP A 422 -8.02 -24.92 23.95
CA ASP A 422 -8.04 -25.71 25.17
C ASP A 422 -7.15 -26.96 25.00
N HIS A 423 -6.85 -27.61 26.12
CA HIS A 423 -6.01 -28.82 26.17
C HIS A 423 -6.64 -30.02 25.44
N THR A 424 -7.84 -29.87 24.88
CA THR A 424 -8.56 -30.89 24.09
C THR A 424 -8.37 -30.69 22.58
N GLY A 425 -7.68 -29.61 22.16
CA GLY A 425 -7.51 -29.25 20.76
C GLY A 425 -8.72 -28.53 20.16
N ARG A 426 -9.65 -28.09 21.01
CA ARG A 426 -10.82 -27.31 20.61
C ARG A 426 -10.47 -25.83 20.77
N ARG A 427 -10.57 -25.06 19.68
CA ARG A 427 -10.40 -23.60 19.74
C ARG A 427 -11.67 -22.99 20.34
N GLU A 428 -11.55 -22.41 21.52
CA GLU A 428 -12.57 -21.51 22.07
C GLU A 428 -12.17 -20.08 21.71
N TYR A 429 -13.11 -19.37 21.07
CA TYR A 429 -12.93 -17.99 20.63
C TYR A 429 -13.66 -17.06 21.59
N PHE A 430 -12.88 -16.20 22.26
CA PHE A 430 -13.40 -15.06 23.01
C PHE A 430 -13.36 -13.84 22.09
N ASN A 431 -14.51 -13.58 21.47
CA ASN A 431 -14.64 -12.43 20.59
C ASN A 431 -14.84 -11.17 21.43
N ASP A 432 -13.99 -10.17 21.22
CA ASP A 432 -14.23 -8.81 21.65
C ASP A 432 -15.50 -8.31 20.92
N LEU A 433 -16.62 -8.24 21.62
CA LEU A 433 -17.85 -7.72 21.03
C LEU A 433 -17.80 -6.19 21.15
N PRO A 434 -17.58 -5.45 20.06
CA PRO A 434 -17.48 -4.00 20.14
C PRO A 434 -18.82 -3.43 20.61
N ASP A 435 -18.79 -2.47 21.53
CA ASP A 435 -19.99 -1.72 21.87
C ASP A 435 -20.18 -0.53 20.92
N LYS A 436 -21.36 0.10 21.04
CA LYS A 436 -21.74 1.23 20.21
C LYS A 436 -20.80 2.43 20.39
N GLN A 437 -20.43 2.76 21.63
CA GLN A 437 -19.63 3.94 21.91
C GLN A 437 -18.23 3.77 21.33
N ARG A 438 -17.62 2.59 21.47
CA ARG A 438 -16.31 2.29 20.91
C ARG A 438 -16.28 2.47 19.40
N LEU A 439 -17.27 1.96 18.67
CA LEU A 439 -17.31 2.12 17.21
C LEU A 439 -17.50 3.58 16.77
N LEU A 440 -18.35 4.33 17.48
CA LEU A 440 -18.52 5.76 17.22
C LEU A 440 -17.24 6.56 17.53
N ASP A 441 -16.51 6.21 18.59
CA ASP A 441 -15.23 6.82 18.94
C ASP A 441 -14.16 6.53 17.88
N MET A 442 -14.07 5.29 17.38
CA MET A 442 -13.17 4.91 16.28
C MET A 442 -13.47 5.73 15.02
N LYS A 443 -14.74 5.87 14.65
CA LYS A 443 -15.16 6.74 13.54
C LYS A 443 -14.76 8.20 13.76
N ALA A 444 -15.01 8.75 14.95
CA ALA A 444 -14.68 10.14 15.28
C ALA A 444 -13.17 10.43 15.21
N LYS A 445 -12.34 9.43 15.49
CA LYS A 445 -10.88 9.51 15.39
C LYS A 445 -10.35 9.29 13.96
N GLY A 446 -11.19 8.91 13.01
CA GLY A 446 -10.77 8.60 11.64
C GLY A 446 -10.06 7.24 11.50
N GLU A 447 -10.30 6.31 12.43
CA GLU A 447 -9.66 4.99 12.47
C GLU A 447 -10.25 3.99 11.47
N LEU A 448 -11.40 4.28 10.85
CA LEU A 448 -12.02 3.40 9.86
C LEU A 448 -11.25 3.40 8.52
N PRO A 449 -11.18 2.26 7.79
CA PRO A 449 -11.81 0.98 8.14
C PRO A 449 -11.06 0.26 9.26
N ILE A 450 -11.78 -0.53 10.06
CA ILE A 450 -11.17 -1.42 11.06
C ILE A 450 -11.31 -2.89 10.63
N LEU A 451 -10.32 -3.72 10.97
CA LEU A 451 -10.44 -5.17 10.77
C LEU A 451 -11.38 -5.77 11.83
N THR A 452 -12.33 -6.59 11.39
CA THR A 452 -13.22 -7.33 12.27
C THR A 452 -13.14 -8.82 11.98
N PRO A 453 -13.01 -9.69 13.00
CA PRO A 453 -13.18 -11.12 12.80
C PRO A 453 -14.64 -11.40 12.49
N THR A 454 -14.93 -12.50 11.82
CA THR A 454 -16.27 -13.11 11.75
C THR A 454 -16.12 -14.63 11.66
N MET A 455 -17.23 -15.36 11.82
CA MET A 455 -17.23 -16.81 11.93
C MET A 455 -16.25 -17.29 13.01
N GLY A 456 -16.27 -16.66 14.19
CA GLY A 456 -15.29 -16.91 15.26
C GLY A 456 -13.85 -16.60 14.88
N GLY A 457 -13.62 -15.65 13.97
CA GLY A 457 -12.31 -15.23 13.45
C GLY A 457 -11.58 -16.26 12.59
N MET A 458 -12.32 -17.23 12.05
CA MET A 458 -11.86 -17.95 10.86
C MET A 458 -11.87 -17.03 9.63
N HIS A 459 -12.74 -16.02 9.64
CA HIS A 459 -12.88 -15.02 8.59
C HIS A 459 -12.52 -13.64 9.13
N ALA A 460 -11.95 -12.77 8.30
CA ALA A 460 -11.66 -11.38 8.58
C ALA A 460 -12.32 -10.52 7.52
N GLN A 461 -12.93 -9.44 7.98
CA GLN A 461 -13.70 -8.47 7.20
C GLN A 461 -13.30 -7.06 7.62
N THR A 462 -13.84 -6.05 6.94
CA THR A 462 -13.61 -4.63 7.25
C THR A 462 -14.91 -3.92 7.59
N ILE A 463 -14.87 -3.10 8.65
CA ILE A 463 -15.94 -2.15 8.96
C ILE A 463 -15.54 -0.79 8.40
N HIS A 464 -16.27 -0.30 7.40
CA HIS A 464 -15.93 0.93 6.69
C HIS A 464 -16.62 2.18 7.23
N ASP A 465 -17.80 2.01 7.79
CA ASP A 465 -18.55 3.11 8.39
C ASP A 465 -19.49 2.62 9.50
N VAL A 466 -19.87 3.53 10.38
CA VAL A 466 -20.93 3.31 11.38
C VAL A 466 -21.87 4.50 11.46
N TRP A 467 -23.15 4.23 11.65
CA TRP A 467 -24.18 5.27 11.72
C TRP A 467 -25.20 4.94 12.80
N GLU A 468 -25.45 5.90 13.69
CA GLU A 468 -26.51 5.82 14.67
C GLU A 468 -27.78 6.46 14.11
N ASP A 469 -28.88 5.71 14.10
CA ASP A 469 -30.19 6.26 13.81
C ASP A 469 -30.60 7.22 14.94
N PRO A 470 -30.76 8.52 14.67
CA PRO A 470 -31.09 9.51 15.70
C PRO A 470 -32.48 9.31 16.32
N LYS A 471 -33.38 8.52 15.70
CA LYS A 471 -34.73 8.26 16.22
C LYS A 471 -34.76 7.06 17.16
N THR A 472 -34.08 5.98 16.79
CA THR A 472 -34.14 4.70 17.51
C THR A 472 -32.92 4.44 18.39
N GLY A 473 -31.82 5.17 18.16
CA GLY A 473 -30.52 4.92 18.78
C GLY A 473 -29.83 3.64 18.28
N GLN A 474 -30.40 2.96 17.28
CA GLN A 474 -29.83 1.76 16.67
C GLN A 474 -28.54 2.11 15.93
N LEU A 475 -27.47 1.37 16.23
CA LEU A 475 -26.23 1.47 15.47
C LEU A 475 -26.26 0.52 14.28
N TRP A 476 -25.95 1.09 13.11
CA TRP A 476 -25.69 0.43 11.84
C TRP A 476 -24.20 0.42 11.54
N VAL A 477 -23.73 -0.67 10.95
CA VAL A 477 -22.33 -0.92 10.62
C VAL A 477 -22.27 -1.30 9.14
N LEU A 478 -21.49 -0.56 8.36
CA LEU A 478 -21.16 -0.91 6.98
C LEU A 478 -20.05 -1.94 7.01
N LEU A 479 -20.44 -3.20 6.82
CA LEU A 479 -19.57 -4.35 6.79
C LEU A 479 -19.26 -4.70 5.32
N ASP A 480 -17.98 -4.81 5.01
CA ASP A 480 -17.50 -5.35 3.75
C ASP A 480 -16.96 -6.76 4.01
N ASN A 481 -17.57 -7.74 3.35
CA ASN A 481 -17.25 -9.15 3.37
C ASN A 481 -16.37 -9.54 2.18
N GLN A 482 -15.87 -8.58 1.40
CA GLN A 482 -15.01 -8.82 0.23
C GLN A 482 -15.67 -9.77 -0.77
N HIS A 483 -17.02 -9.78 -0.80
CA HIS A 483 -17.87 -10.71 -1.55
C HIS A 483 -17.60 -12.22 -1.26
N GLY A 484 -17.11 -12.55 -0.06
CA GLY A 484 -16.80 -13.90 0.39
C GLY A 484 -18.02 -14.79 0.64
N GLU A 485 -18.03 -15.96 0.02
CA GLU A 485 -19.06 -17.02 0.04
C GLU A 485 -20.48 -16.62 -0.44
N PRO A 486 -20.97 -17.17 -1.58
CA PRO A 486 -22.36 -17.00 -2.00
C PRO A 486 -23.30 -17.99 -1.29
N GLU A 487 -24.39 -17.51 -0.70
CA GLU A 487 -25.61 -18.33 -0.56
C GLU A 487 -26.31 -18.54 -1.93
N VAL A 488 -26.02 -17.70 -2.93
CA VAL A 488 -26.64 -17.76 -4.27
C VAL A 488 -25.60 -18.00 -5.36
N LYS A 489 -25.45 -19.28 -5.77
CA LYS A 489 -24.65 -19.66 -6.96
C LYS A 489 -25.53 -19.57 -8.23
N GLY A 490 -25.07 -18.85 -9.27
CA GLY A 490 -25.70 -18.90 -10.59
C GLY A 490 -25.44 -17.68 -11.49
N SER A 491 -25.85 -17.79 -12.76
CA SER A 491 -25.74 -16.75 -13.82
C SER A 491 -26.65 -15.53 -13.61
N GLU A 492 -27.36 -15.46 -12.49
CA GLU A 492 -28.24 -14.34 -12.12
C GLU A 492 -27.59 -13.41 -11.07
N ARG A 493 -26.33 -13.65 -10.67
CA ARG A 493 -25.59 -12.79 -9.73
C ARG A 493 -25.53 -11.36 -10.27
N ARG A 494 -26.13 -10.42 -9.55
CA ARG A 494 -25.92 -8.97 -9.70
C ARG A 494 -25.12 -8.52 -8.49
N SER A 495 -24.17 -7.59 -8.67
CA SER A 495 -23.44 -7.03 -7.53
C SER A 495 -24.39 -6.44 -6.50
N GLY A 496 -24.22 -6.85 -5.23
CA GLY A 496 -25.07 -6.43 -4.11
C GLY A 496 -26.33 -7.26 -3.89
N GLU A 497 -26.45 -8.45 -4.51
CA GLU A 497 -27.48 -9.45 -4.21
C GLU A 497 -26.81 -10.77 -3.81
N GLY A 498 -26.62 -11.00 -2.50
CA GLY A 498 -26.08 -12.26 -1.97
C GLY A 498 -24.70 -12.19 -1.32
N ASP A 499 -24.03 -11.03 -1.36
CA ASP A 499 -22.57 -10.97 -1.16
C ASP A 499 -22.11 -10.69 0.30
N GLY A 500 -23.02 -10.59 1.26
CA GLY A 500 -22.70 -10.26 2.65
C GLY A 500 -22.28 -8.79 2.89
N ASP A 501 -22.02 -8.02 1.83
CA ASP A 501 -21.58 -6.62 1.89
C ASP A 501 -22.74 -5.64 2.07
N GLY A 502 -22.72 -4.87 3.15
CA GLY A 502 -23.66 -3.77 3.34
C GLY A 502 -23.87 -3.40 4.79
N TRP A 503 -24.98 -2.71 5.05
CA TRP A 503 -25.29 -2.27 6.40
C TRP A 503 -26.04 -3.35 7.17
N ILE A 504 -25.49 -3.66 8.34
CA ILE A 504 -26.08 -4.53 9.35
C ILE A 504 -26.20 -3.79 10.67
N THR A 505 -27.07 -4.25 11.57
CA THR A 505 -27.10 -3.72 12.94
C THR A 505 -25.95 -4.25 13.77
N LEU A 506 -25.58 -3.52 14.83
CA LEU A 506 -24.59 -3.98 15.81
C LEU A 506 -24.93 -5.35 16.43
N GLU A 507 -26.21 -5.60 16.71
CA GLU A 507 -26.67 -6.89 17.22
C GLU A 507 -26.38 -8.02 16.22
N THR A 508 -26.59 -7.75 14.93
CA THR A 508 -26.31 -8.71 13.86
C THR A 508 -24.81 -8.94 13.71
N LEU A 509 -23.98 -7.89 13.81
CA LEU A 509 -22.52 -8.04 13.87
C LEU A 509 -22.11 -8.97 15.01
N HIS A 510 -22.65 -8.79 16.23
CA HIS A 510 -22.31 -9.68 17.36
C HIS A 510 -22.64 -11.16 17.12
N LYS A 511 -23.60 -11.47 16.24
CA LYS A 511 -23.93 -12.85 15.84
C LYS A 511 -22.89 -13.43 14.89
N THR A 512 -22.35 -12.62 13.97
CA THR A 512 -21.29 -13.06 13.04
C THR A 512 -19.95 -13.27 13.73
N LEU A 513 -19.66 -12.51 14.78
CA LEU A 513 -18.43 -12.67 15.56
C LEU A 513 -18.35 -14.07 16.21
N LYS A 514 -19.48 -14.69 16.56
CA LYS A 514 -19.54 -15.99 17.24
C LYS A 514 -19.38 -17.19 16.28
N MET A 515 -19.08 -18.36 16.82
CA MET A 515 -19.04 -19.65 16.09
C MET A 515 -20.42 -20.32 16.04
N PRO A 516 -20.72 -21.15 15.01
CA PRO A 516 -21.97 -21.93 14.96
C PRO A 516 -22.17 -22.85 16.16
N GLY A 517 -21.08 -23.34 16.77
CA GLY A 517 -21.13 -24.16 17.98
C GLY A 517 -21.57 -23.42 19.25
N GLN A 518 -21.61 -22.08 19.24
CA GLN A 518 -21.97 -21.26 20.40
C GLN A 518 -23.48 -21.00 20.52
N GLY A 519 -24.28 -21.41 19.53
CA GLY A 519 -25.72 -21.20 19.52
C GLY A 519 -26.32 -21.17 18.12
N SER A 520 -27.63 -21.39 18.03
CA SER A 520 -28.37 -21.31 16.76
C SER A 520 -28.28 -19.89 16.19
N GLY A 521 -27.92 -19.78 14.91
CA GLY A 521 -27.80 -18.50 14.19
C GLY A 521 -26.48 -17.75 14.41
N TYR A 522 -25.51 -18.33 15.11
CA TYR A 522 -24.16 -17.75 15.24
C TYR A 522 -23.21 -18.26 14.16
N GLY A 523 -22.24 -17.42 13.80
CA GLY A 523 -21.19 -17.75 12.84
C GLY A 523 -21.69 -18.18 11.48
N GLN A 524 -22.93 -17.81 11.14
CA GLN A 524 -23.47 -17.91 9.80
C GLN A 524 -23.12 -16.62 9.05
N PRO A 525 -22.94 -16.70 7.72
CA PRO A 525 -22.98 -15.52 6.87
C PRO A 525 -24.25 -14.72 7.17
N VAL A 526 -24.12 -13.40 7.20
CA VAL A 526 -25.25 -12.50 7.39
C VAL A 526 -25.52 -11.77 6.10
N MET A 527 -26.78 -11.80 5.70
CA MET A 527 -27.26 -10.97 4.60
C MET A 527 -27.49 -9.54 5.10
N PRO A 528 -26.88 -8.53 4.45
CA PRO A 528 -27.05 -7.14 4.81
C PRO A 528 -28.52 -6.71 4.62
N GLN A 529 -29.02 -5.88 5.53
CA GLN A 529 -30.39 -5.38 5.47
C GLN A 529 -30.53 -4.24 4.48
N ILE A 530 -29.44 -3.51 4.24
CA ILE A 530 -29.35 -2.36 3.34
C ILE A 530 -28.08 -2.52 2.53
N LYS A 531 -28.16 -2.32 1.21
CA LYS A 531 -27.05 -2.52 0.28
C LYS A 531 -25.88 -1.59 0.60
N LYS A 532 -24.65 -2.02 0.29
CA LYS A 532 -23.40 -1.27 0.58
C LYS A 532 -23.40 0.20 0.14
N TYR A 533 -24.04 0.53 -0.98
CA TYR A 533 -24.10 1.91 -1.51
C TYR A 533 -25.35 2.71 -1.09
N ASP A 534 -26.30 2.06 -0.42
CA ASP A 534 -27.45 2.73 0.17
C ASP A 534 -27.10 3.19 1.58
N HIS A 535 -27.59 4.36 1.99
CA HIS A 535 -27.38 4.85 3.34
C HIS A 535 -28.59 4.49 4.21
N PRO A 536 -28.41 3.97 5.44
CA PRO A 536 -29.52 3.51 6.26
C PRO A 536 -30.58 4.58 6.55
N SER A 537 -30.19 5.86 6.58
CA SER A 537 -31.14 6.97 6.77
C SER A 537 -32.18 7.14 5.66
N LYS A 538 -32.06 6.42 4.54
CA LYS A 538 -33.03 6.44 3.44
C LYS A 538 -34.14 5.38 3.61
N HIS A 539 -33.99 4.49 4.58
CA HIS A 539 -34.92 3.42 4.93
C HIS A 539 -35.51 3.69 6.32
#